data_AF-A0A7X7J937-F1
#
_entry.id   AF-A0A7X7J937-F1
#
_cell.length_a   1.000
_cell.length_b   1.000
_cell.length_c   1.000
_cell.angle_alpha   90.00
_cell.angle_beta   90.00
_cell.angle_gamma   90.00
#
_symmetry.space_group_name_H-M   'P 1'
#
loop_
_entity.id
_entity.type
_entity.pdbx_description
1 polymer ?
#
loop_
_entity_poly.entity_id
_entity_poly.type
_entity_poly.pdbx_seq_one_letter_code
_entity_poly.pdbx_strand_id
1 'polypeptide(L)'
;MSILSHVEAKTEGAAIGKWQDAANQDAGYPAIILSPHGAFITQAFFFRINEDTVMAMMALLGHFVPNLWEDATRNVVAAGVGDLSYYHPLDEVEKRIAEREAKGQALSKSKALLVESKALMGKALKAVGRNPVKGYALARQAKEAAENAYFYSFPSKAGELRGIYIGGHGGHEWEQIVRVAKENGFNAVFPCAPGIREVLREVGQPSTRGTFGEAFAALSNRIEIAHQYGMAFHIENGFSLYEPPMDRAANSQGQKGRDCKNPEEARWPCFSSTRNRDIMKRHLSRCAELFDVDGLDLDGARYASENQCYCELCKENFERDAKVTLANWPDDVLAAPHRDAFQKWRIDLVTSLLADEIVPAVKKIKPWVMISTCARDEGLGVGQDNRAWLEQGIVDFVHLMNYIHNLELFKRKSAKLIAWGDGGPSQVCVMGNVLPSPVKLVDFVEATRSLGADGFTLYAYSGTEFDEVLLAALRKGITREDTVPAYLNPEVRFDFKGLAPSFPRVAFRESQPISVNVTLSTQSNGRKPIGRAKGRIELETVSGERVAALSEIEASPEHPAALSVTLPPLTKGIYRMAVHGTLTFKDNSTRAFAARSRFIHVQDMAKLMTDDLSALSFLLENPTSKKTGPGTP
;
A
#
# COMPACT_ATOMS: atom_id res chain seq x y z
N MET A 1 -22.93 -20.63 -19.88
CA MET A 1 -23.18 -19.86 -21.11
C MET A 1 -24.38 -20.45 -21.81
N SER A 2 -25.41 -19.65 -22.11
CA SER A 2 -26.54 -20.07 -22.94
C SER A 2 -26.25 -19.59 -24.37
N ILE A 3 -26.12 -20.52 -25.33
CA ILE A 3 -25.88 -20.19 -26.74
C ILE A 3 -27.19 -19.65 -27.32
N LEU A 4 -27.26 -18.33 -27.49
CA LEU A 4 -28.35 -17.66 -28.20
C LEU A 4 -27.99 -17.61 -29.69
N SER A 5 -28.49 -18.62 -30.42
CA SER A 5 -28.43 -18.80 -31.88
C SER A 5 -27.09 -19.24 -32.49
N HIS A 6 -27.19 -20.25 -33.36
CA HIS A 6 -26.13 -20.71 -34.26
C HIS A 6 -26.42 -20.08 -35.62
N VAL A 7 -25.53 -19.22 -36.11
CA VAL A 7 -25.58 -18.71 -37.49
C VAL A 7 -24.45 -19.37 -38.25
N GLU A 8 -24.78 -20.20 -39.24
CA GLU A 8 -23.79 -20.77 -40.15
C GLU A 8 -23.12 -19.65 -40.97
N ALA A 9 -21.79 -19.58 -40.94
CA ALA A 9 -21.04 -18.64 -41.75
C ALA A 9 -21.22 -19.00 -43.24
N LYS A 10 -21.91 -18.14 -44.01
CA LYS A 10 -22.19 -18.35 -45.44
C LYS A 10 -20.99 -18.15 -46.38
N THR A 11 -19.78 -17.99 -45.84
CA THR A 11 -18.55 -17.73 -46.60
C THR A 11 -17.40 -18.53 -46.02
N GLU A 12 -16.39 -18.84 -46.85
CA GLU A 12 -15.14 -19.52 -46.46
C GLU A 12 -14.41 -18.71 -45.38
N GLY A 13 -14.71 -18.99 -44.11
CA GLY A 13 -14.04 -18.43 -42.94
C GLY A 13 -13.21 -19.51 -42.25
N ALA A 14 -11.94 -19.22 -42.00
CA ALA A 14 -11.05 -20.11 -41.26
C ALA A 14 -10.92 -19.65 -39.81
N ALA A 15 -11.03 -20.58 -38.86
CA ALA A 15 -10.66 -20.31 -37.48
C ALA A 15 -9.14 -20.16 -37.39
N ILE A 16 -8.65 -18.98 -37.01
CA ILE A 16 -7.22 -18.66 -36.87
C ILE A 16 -6.77 -18.54 -35.40
N GLY A 17 -7.71 -18.69 -34.48
CA GLY A 17 -7.47 -18.75 -33.03
C GLY A 17 -8.59 -19.50 -32.33
N LYS A 18 -8.31 -20.04 -31.14
CA LYS A 18 -9.27 -20.78 -30.31
C LYS A 18 -9.26 -20.23 -28.89
N TRP A 19 -10.40 -20.32 -28.21
CA TRP A 19 -10.49 -19.99 -26.79
C TRP A 19 -9.82 -21.09 -25.97
N GLN A 20 -9.15 -20.69 -24.91
CA GLN A 20 -8.68 -21.60 -23.88
C GLN A 20 -9.55 -21.45 -22.63
N ASP A 21 -9.70 -22.52 -21.88
CA ASP A 21 -10.35 -22.50 -20.58
C ASP A 21 -9.39 -21.97 -19.49
N ALA A 22 -9.89 -21.89 -18.25
CA ALA A 22 -9.09 -21.42 -17.10
C ALA A 22 -7.88 -22.32 -16.76
N ALA A 23 -7.79 -23.52 -17.35
CA ALA A 23 -6.66 -24.43 -17.23
C ALA A 23 -5.72 -24.36 -18.45
N ASN A 24 -5.86 -23.35 -19.31
CA ASN A 24 -5.12 -23.17 -20.56
C ASN A 24 -5.33 -24.31 -21.57
N GLN A 25 -6.43 -25.06 -21.48
CA GLN A 25 -6.77 -26.12 -22.43
C GLN A 25 -7.67 -25.58 -23.54
N ASP A 26 -7.60 -26.17 -24.74
CA ASP A 26 -8.44 -25.79 -25.87
C ASP A 26 -9.92 -26.01 -25.50
N ALA A 27 -10.68 -24.91 -25.43
CA ALA A 27 -12.10 -24.94 -25.09
C ALA A 27 -12.97 -25.42 -26.27
N GLY A 28 -12.39 -25.67 -27.44
CA GLY A 28 -13.07 -26.15 -28.63
C GLY A 28 -13.84 -25.08 -29.41
N TYR A 29 -13.81 -23.83 -28.96
CA TYR A 29 -14.51 -22.72 -29.59
C TYR A 29 -13.55 -21.83 -30.38
N PRO A 30 -13.86 -21.47 -31.64
CA PRO A 30 -13.03 -20.52 -32.38
C PRO A 30 -13.08 -19.14 -31.70
N ALA A 31 -11.91 -18.53 -31.47
CA ALA A 31 -11.79 -17.19 -30.92
C ALA A 31 -11.85 -16.13 -32.01
N ILE A 32 -11.17 -16.37 -33.13
CA ILE A 32 -11.10 -15.46 -34.26
C ILE A 32 -11.35 -16.26 -35.54
N ILE A 33 -12.34 -15.81 -36.31
CA ILE A 33 -12.69 -16.37 -37.61
C ILE A 33 -12.31 -15.33 -38.67
N LEU A 34 -11.39 -15.68 -39.55
CA LEU A 34 -10.89 -14.81 -40.62
C LEU A 34 -11.55 -15.17 -41.96
N SER A 35 -11.97 -14.17 -42.71
CA SER A 35 -12.43 -14.28 -44.09
C SER A 35 -11.74 -13.24 -44.98
N PRO A 36 -11.87 -13.34 -46.32
CA PRO A 36 -11.34 -12.32 -47.23
C PRO A 36 -11.89 -10.90 -47.03
N HIS A 37 -13.00 -10.75 -46.31
CA HIS A 37 -13.69 -9.46 -46.12
C HIS A 37 -13.57 -8.90 -44.69
N GLY A 38 -13.01 -9.67 -43.76
CA GLY A 38 -12.90 -9.22 -42.38
C GLY A 38 -12.57 -10.34 -41.40
N ALA A 39 -12.46 -9.98 -40.12
CA ALA A 39 -12.32 -10.92 -39.02
C ALA A 39 -13.51 -10.78 -38.06
N PHE A 40 -14.03 -11.91 -37.60
CA PHE A 40 -15.04 -11.96 -36.55
C PHE A 40 -14.41 -12.53 -35.28
N ILE A 41 -14.44 -11.75 -34.21
CA ILE A 41 -13.97 -12.16 -32.89
C ILE A 41 -15.20 -12.58 -32.10
N THR A 42 -15.26 -13.85 -31.70
CA THR A 42 -16.49 -14.47 -31.20
C THR A 42 -16.90 -13.99 -29.81
N GLN A 43 -16.01 -13.32 -29.09
CA GLN A 43 -16.30 -12.63 -27.85
C GLN A 43 -15.50 -11.33 -27.80
N ALA A 44 -16.15 -10.23 -27.41
CA ALA A 44 -15.51 -8.93 -27.43
C ALA A 44 -14.36 -8.82 -26.41
N PHE A 45 -13.27 -8.17 -26.84
CA PHE A 45 -12.09 -7.82 -26.03
C PHE A 45 -12.44 -6.71 -24.99
N PHE A 46 -13.45 -6.92 -24.14
CA PHE A 46 -13.93 -5.83 -23.27
C PHE A 46 -13.14 -5.60 -21.98
N PHE A 47 -12.11 -6.41 -21.67
CA PHE A 47 -11.61 -6.40 -20.29
C PHE A 47 -10.10 -6.22 -20.09
N ARG A 48 -9.24 -6.43 -21.08
CA ARG A 48 -7.78 -6.31 -20.88
C ARG A 48 -7.05 -5.92 -22.16
N ILE A 49 -6.66 -4.64 -22.28
CA ILE A 49 -5.68 -4.22 -23.31
C ILE A 49 -4.29 -4.52 -22.74
N ASN A 50 -3.74 -5.66 -23.13
CA ASN A 50 -2.35 -6.00 -22.88
C ASN A 50 -1.56 -6.11 -24.19
N GLU A 51 -0.26 -6.25 -24.06
CA GLU A 51 0.69 -6.31 -25.18
C GLU A 51 0.37 -7.44 -26.19
N ASP A 52 -0.12 -8.59 -25.74
CA ASP A 52 -0.51 -9.70 -26.64
C ASP A 52 -1.81 -9.42 -27.39
N THR A 53 -2.76 -8.75 -26.73
CA THR A 53 -3.99 -8.28 -27.37
C THR A 53 -3.66 -7.23 -28.44
N VAL A 54 -2.75 -6.30 -28.16
CA VAL A 54 -2.25 -5.33 -29.14
C VAL A 54 -1.60 -6.04 -30.32
N MET A 55 -0.78 -7.07 -30.10
CA MET A 55 -0.18 -7.86 -31.17
C MET A 55 -1.21 -8.61 -32.02
N ALA A 56 -2.19 -9.26 -31.38
CA ALA A 56 -3.25 -9.96 -32.09
C ALA A 56 -4.05 -8.99 -32.96
N MET A 57 -4.38 -7.81 -32.43
CA MET A 57 -5.04 -6.74 -33.21
C MET A 57 -4.15 -6.21 -34.33
N MET A 58 -2.87 -5.95 -34.07
CA MET A 58 -1.91 -5.51 -35.09
C MET A 58 -1.74 -6.53 -36.21
N ALA A 59 -1.71 -7.83 -35.89
CA ALA A 59 -1.65 -8.89 -36.88
C ALA A 59 -2.90 -8.97 -37.75
N LEU A 60 -4.08 -8.82 -37.15
CA LEU A 60 -5.35 -8.76 -37.89
C LEU A 60 -5.45 -7.53 -38.77
N LEU A 61 -5.16 -6.35 -38.24
CA LEU A 61 -5.21 -5.10 -38.99
C LEU A 61 -4.16 -5.09 -40.10
N GLY A 62 -2.95 -5.55 -39.81
CA GLY A 62 -1.86 -5.65 -40.78
C GLY A 62 -2.10 -6.70 -41.86
N HIS A 63 -3.00 -7.66 -41.66
CA HIS A 63 -3.46 -8.57 -42.72
C HIS A 63 -4.28 -7.82 -43.78
N PHE A 64 -5.22 -6.95 -43.36
CA PHE A 64 -6.07 -6.18 -44.26
C PHE A 64 -5.39 -4.90 -44.78
N VAL A 65 -4.46 -4.34 -44.02
CA VAL A 65 -3.74 -3.09 -44.34
C VAL A 65 -2.22 -3.33 -44.17
N PRO A 66 -1.53 -3.96 -45.13
CA PRO A 66 -0.13 -4.37 -44.96
C PRO A 66 0.84 -3.22 -44.62
N ASN A 67 0.60 -2.02 -45.14
CA ASN A 67 1.43 -0.84 -44.88
C ASN A 67 1.40 -0.41 -43.40
N LEU A 68 0.36 -0.80 -42.65
CA LEU A 68 0.26 -0.51 -41.22
C LEU A 68 1.46 -1.06 -40.43
N TRP A 69 2.01 -2.20 -40.86
CA TRP A 69 3.20 -2.76 -40.22
C TRP A 69 4.41 -1.85 -40.35
N GLU A 70 4.61 -1.26 -41.53
CA GLU A 70 5.72 -0.34 -41.75
C GLU A 70 5.56 0.93 -40.92
N ASP A 71 4.37 1.53 -40.92
CA ASP A 71 4.06 2.72 -40.13
C ASP A 71 4.22 2.46 -38.62
N ALA A 72 3.67 1.35 -38.12
CA ALA A 72 3.79 0.98 -36.72
C ALA A 72 5.25 0.71 -36.32
N THR A 73 6.01 0.04 -37.19
CA THR A 73 7.45 -0.20 -36.93
C THR A 73 8.25 1.10 -36.96
N ARG A 74 7.98 1.99 -37.92
CA ARG A 74 8.58 3.33 -37.98
C ARG A 74 8.31 4.10 -36.71
N ASN A 75 7.06 4.10 -36.24
CA ASN A 75 6.65 4.82 -35.03
C ASN A 75 7.33 4.26 -33.78
N VAL A 76 7.33 2.94 -33.57
CA VAL A 76 7.97 2.34 -32.39
C VAL A 76 9.48 2.52 -32.42
N VAL A 77 10.13 2.38 -33.57
CA VAL A 77 11.57 2.61 -33.69
C VAL A 77 11.94 4.10 -33.54
N ALA A 78 11.11 5.00 -34.06
CA ALA A 78 11.32 6.45 -33.92
C ALA A 78 11.09 6.94 -32.49
N ALA A 79 10.08 6.41 -31.80
CA ALA A 79 9.93 6.57 -30.35
C ALA A 79 11.10 5.91 -29.59
N GLY A 80 11.71 4.89 -30.19
CA GLY A 80 12.78 4.10 -29.63
C GLY A 80 12.31 3.30 -28.42
N VAL A 81 13.23 3.07 -27.49
CA VAL A 81 12.87 2.65 -26.12
C VAL A 81 12.52 3.86 -25.26
N GLY A 82 12.40 5.03 -25.89
CA GLY A 82 12.21 6.34 -25.27
C GLY A 82 10.90 6.49 -24.52
N ASP A 83 10.13 5.40 -24.40
CA ASP A 83 8.92 5.44 -23.64
C ASP A 83 8.60 4.14 -22.90
N LEU A 84 9.36 3.90 -21.82
CA LEU A 84 8.95 2.94 -20.81
C LEU A 84 7.69 3.48 -20.11
N SER A 85 6.54 3.33 -20.78
CA SER A 85 5.16 3.61 -20.33
C SER A 85 4.65 5.06 -20.27
N TYR A 86 5.16 6.01 -21.06
CA TYR A 86 4.88 7.47 -21.06
C TYR A 86 5.76 8.34 -20.13
N TYR A 87 6.84 7.80 -19.52
CA TYR A 87 7.52 8.47 -18.39
C TYR A 87 9.04 8.49 -18.39
N HIS A 88 9.74 7.53 -19.01
CA HIS A 88 11.21 7.47 -18.98
C HIS A 88 11.78 7.20 -20.36
N PRO A 89 12.39 8.20 -21.01
CA PRO A 89 13.20 7.94 -22.18
C PRO A 89 14.45 7.12 -21.82
N LEU A 90 14.99 6.41 -22.80
CA LEU A 90 16.04 5.40 -22.58
C LEU A 90 17.26 6.00 -21.89
N ASP A 91 17.66 7.21 -22.27
CA ASP A 91 18.75 7.97 -21.64
C ASP A 91 18.51 8.24 -20.14
N GLU A 92 17.27 8.54 -19.75
CA GLU A 92 16.88 8.65 -18.34
C GLU A 92 16.99 7.28 -17.64
N VAL A 93 16.62 6.19 -18.31
CA VAL A 93 16.80 4.83 -17.79
C VAL A 93 18.28 4.50 -17.61
N GLU A 94 19.16 4.84 -18.56
CA GLU A 94 20.60 4.60 -18.43
C GLU A 94 21.19 5.41 -17.28
N LYS A 95 20.81 6.69 -17.20
CA LYS A 95 21.22 7.58 -16.12
C LYS A 95 20.79 7.03 -14.77
N ARG A 96 19.52 6.61 -14.65
CA ARG A 96 19.02 5.97 -13.43
C ARG A 96 19.78 4.69 -13.12
N ILE A 97 19.99 3.79 -14.07
CA ILE A 97 20.77 2.57 -13.85
C ILE A 97 22.21 2.89 -13.39
N ALA A 98 22.82 3.94 -13.94
CA ALA A 98 24.17 4.37 -13.58
C ALA A 98 24.24 5.00 -12.17
N GLU A 99 23.21 5.75 -11.78
CA GLU A 99 23.10 6.42 -10.49
C GLU A 99 22.67 5.48 -9.35
N ARG A 100 22.22 4.26 -9.65
CA ARG A 100 21.59 3.36 -8.67
C ARG A 100 22.55 2.32 -8.10
N GLU A 101 22.27 1.97 -6.85
CA GLU A 101 23.15 1.23 -5.96
C GLU A 101 22.98 -0.29 -6.00
N ALA A 102 22.20 -0.87 -6.92
CA ALA A 102 22.18 -2.32 -7.05
C ALA A 102 23.64 -2.79 -7.22
N LYS A 103 24.12 -3.63 -6.32
CA LYS A 103 25.50 -4.14 -6.34
C LYS A 103 25.48 -5.61 -6.73
N GLY A 104 26.59 -6.08 -7.32
CA GLY A 104 26.76 -7.49 -7.67
C GLY A 104 25.98 -7.94 -8.91
N GLN A 105 25.45 -9.16 -8.86
CA GLN A 105 24.92 -9.85 -10.05
C GLN A 105 23.69 -9.17 -10.66
N ALA A 106 22.83 -8.55 -9.86
CA ALA A 106 21.62 -7.88 -10.35
C ALA A 106 21.95 -6.66 -11.23
N LEU A 107 22.89 -5.81 -10.83
CA LEU A 107 23.32 -4.69 -11.66
C LEU A 107 24.05 -5.17 -12.91
N SER A 108 24.84 -6.23 -12.79
CA SER A 108 25.50 -6.83 -13.97
C SER A 108 24.46 -7.32 -14.99
N LYS A 109 23.38 -7.96 -14.53
CA LYS A 109 22.23 -8.37 -15.35
C LYS A 109 21.50 -7.16 -15.96
N SER A 110 21.24 -6.13 -15.16
CA SER A 110 20.63 -4.87 -15.62
C SER A 110 21.44 -4.24 -16.78
N LYS A 111 22.75 -4.10 -16.60
CA LYS A 111 23.66 -3.57 -17.63
C LYS A 111 23.68 -4.43 -18.89
N ALA A 112 23.70 -5.76 -18.76
CA ALA A 112 23.68 -6.67 -19.90
C ALA A 112 22.38 -6.54 -20.73
N LEU A 113 21.23 -6.48 -20.04
CA LEU A 113 19.92 -6.30 -20.68
C LEU A 113 19.82 -4.94 -21.39
N LEU A 114 20.44 -3.89 -20.85
CA LEU A 114 20.49 -2.58 -21.53
C LEU A 114 21.31 -2.65 -22.84
N VAL A 115 22.43 -3.38 -22.84
CA VAL A 115 23.23 -3.61 -24.07
C VAL A 115 22.42 -4.43 -25.08
N GLU A 116 21.72 -5.47 -24.63
CA GLU A 116 20.85 -6.28 -25.47
C GLU A 116 19.72 -5.44 -26.09
N SER A 117 19.06 -4.61 -25.29
CA SER A 117 18.01 -3.69 -25.73
C SER A 117 18.48 -2.79 -26.88
N LYS A 118 19.67 -2.17 -26.74
CA LYS A 118 20.29 -1.35 -27.79
C LYS A 118 20.56 -2.15 -29.06
N ALA A 119 21.08 -3.37 -28.92
CA ALA A 119 21.38 -4.24 -30.05
C ALA A 119 20.11 -4.66 -30.80
N LEU A 120 19.03 -4.99 -30.08
CA LEU A 120 17.73 -5.32 -30.64
C LEU A 120 17.08 -4.12 -31.35
N MET A 121 17.14 -2.93 -30.75
CA MET A 121 16.63 -1.71 -31.38
C MET A 121 17.40 -1.36 -32.67
N GLY A 122 18.73 -1.53 -32.66
CA GLY A 122 19.54 -1.38 -33.87
C GLY A 122 19.19 -2.39 -34.97
N LYS A 123 18.78 -3.62 -34.63
CA LYS A 123 18.26 -4.61 -35.59
C LYS A 123 16.86 -4.24 -36.09
N ALA A 124 15.99 -3.74 -35.21
CA ALA A 124 14.64 -3.29 -35.54
C ALA A 124 14.68 -2.16 -36.57
N LEU A 125 15.52 -1.16 -36.35
CA LEU A 125 15.73 -0.03 -37.27
C LEU A 125 16.14 -0.48 -38.69
N LYS A 126 17.01 -1.49 -38.79
CA LYS A 126 17.44 -2.05 -40.09
C LYS A 126 16.32 -2.84 -40.79
N ALA A 127 15.30 -3.30 -40.06
CA ALA A 127 14.22 -4.13 -40.57
C ALA A 127 12.99 -3.33 -41.04
N VAL A 128 12.83 -2.06 -40.62
CA VAL A 128 11.66 -1.20 -40.90
C VAL A 128 11.16 -1.31 -42.36
N GLY A 129 12.01 -1.03 -43.35
CA GLY A 129 11.64 -1.05 -44.77
C GLY A 129 11.94 -2.37 -45.51
N ARG A 130 12.32 -3.43 -44.78
CA ARG A 130 12.68 -4.74 -45.37
C ARG A 130 11.76 -5.86 -44.93
N ASN A 131 11.44 -5.87 -43.63
CA ASN A 131 10.54 -6.81 -42.99
C ASN A 131 9.96 -6.11 -41.74
N PRO A 132 8.92 -5.27 -41.92
CA PRO A 132 8.38 -4.46 -40.84
C PRO A 132 7.81 -5.31 -39.70
N VAL A 133 7.17 -6.45 -39.99
CA VAL A 133 6.69 -7.39 -38.96
C VAL A 133 7.82 -7.84 -38.03
N LYS A 134 8.97 -8.24 -38.60
CA LYS A 134 10.16 -8.61 -37.82
C LYS A 134 10.74 -7.39 -37.09
N GLY A 135 10.76 -6.22 -37.72
CA GLY A 135 11.20 -4.98 -37.09
C GLY A 135 10.40 -4.64 -35.84
N TYR A 136 9.07 -4.74 -35.92
CA TYR A 136 8.16 -4.50 -34.81
C TYR A 136 8.42 -5.48 -33.65
N ALA A 137 8.55 -6.78 -33.95
CA ALA A 137 8.85 -7.80 -32.95
C ALA A 137 10.20 -7.54 -32.24
N LEU A 138 11.25 -7.18 -33.00
CA LEU A 138 12.57 -6.81 -32.44
C LEU A 138 12.50 -5.56 -31.57
N ALA A 139 11.70 -4.56 -31.95
CA ALA A 139 11.53 -3.35 -31.16
C ALA A 139 10.81 -3.63 -29.83
N ARG A 140 9.84 -4.55 -29.82
CA ARG A 140 9.18 -5.01 -28.59
C ARG A 140 10.14 -5.74 -27.66
N GLN A 141 10.94 -6.66 -28.18
CA GLN A 141 11.98 -7.34 -27.39
C GLN A 141 12.99 -6.33 -26.83
N ALA A 142 13.34 -5.28 -27.58
CA ALA A 142 14.20 -4.22 -27.10
C ALA A 142 13.58 -3.46 -25.91
N LYS A 143 12.28 -3.14 -25.99
CA LYS A 143 11.54 -2.48 -24.90
C LYS A 143 11.47 -3.36 -23.65
N GLU A 144 11.12 -4.64 -23.79
CA GLU A 144 11.08 -5.60 -22.69
C GLU A 144 12.45 -5.76 -22.02
N ALA A 145 13.53 -5.83 -22.81
CA ALA A 145 14.89 -5.89 -22.28
C ALA A 145 15.24 -4.62 -21.46
N ALA A 146 14.83 -3.43 -21.90
CA ALA A 146 15.05 -2.20 -21.14
C ALA A 146 14.19 -2.10 -19.87
N GLU A 147 12.93 -2.54 -19.91
CA GLU A 147 12.07 -2.67 -18.73
C GLU A 147 12.70 -3.60 -17.70
N ASN A 148 13.16 -4.77 -18.12
CA ASN A 148 13.86 -5.69 -17.24
C ASN A 148 15.16 -5.08 -16.70
N ALA A 149 15.94 -4.40 -17.54
CA ALA A 149 17.13 -3.67 -17.10
C ALA A 149 16.78 -2.65 -16.01
N TYR A 150 15.69 -1.91 -16.19
CA TYR A 150 15.17 -0.97 -15.20
C TYR A 150 14.83 -1.67 -13.89
N PHE A 151 14.04 -2.75 -13.92
CA PHE A 151 13.64 -3.48 -12.70
C PHE A 151 14.84 -4.03 -11.93
N TYR A 152 15.81 -4.65 -12.62
CA TYR A 152 17.01 -5.21 -11.99
C TYR A 152 17.94 -4.16 -11.35
N SER A 153 17.78 -2.88 -11.70
CA SER A 153 18.58 -1.79 -11.16
C SER A 153 18.19 -1.37 -9.74
N PHE A 154 17.02 -1.81 -9.26
CA PHE A 154 16.54 -1.45 -7.91
C PHE A 154 17.03 -2.44 -6.85
N PRO A 155 17.55 -1.95 -5.71
CA PRO A 155 17.83 -2.80 -4.56
C PRO A 155 16.54 -3.21 -3.84
N SER A 156 16.61 -4.34 -3.14
CA SER A 156 15.55 -4.74 -2.21
C SER A 156 15.84 -4.18 -0.82
N LYS A 157 14.81 -3.69 -0.11
CA LYS A 157 14.94 -3.07 1.22
C LYS A 157 14.54 -4.06 2.33
N ALA A 158 15.42 -4.27 3.29
CA ALA A 158 15.14 -5.09 4.47
C ALA A 158 14.33 -4.32 5.54
N GLY A 159 13.55 -5.05 6.35
CA GLY A 159 12.69 -4.52 7.42
C GLY A 159 11.39 -3.87 6.93
N GLU A 160 11.03 -4.03 5.66
CA GLU A 160 9.89 -3.34 5.04
C GLU A 160 8.60 -4.17 5.09
N LEU A 161 7.47 -3.56 5.45
CA LEU A 161 6.15 -4.18 5.24
C LEU A 161 5.81 -4.15 3.74
N ARG A 162 5.47 -5.31 3.18
CA ARG A 162 5.09 -5.47 1.78
C ARG A 162 3.77 -6.23 1.73
N GLY A 163 2.68 -5.46 1.67
CA GLY A 163 1.32 -5.99 1.81
C GLY A 163 0.49 -5.97 0.53
N ILE A 164 -0.51 -6.84 0.48
CA ILE A 164 -1.50 -6.90 -0.61
C ILE A 164 -2.91 -6.90 -0.01
N TYR A 165 -3.72 -5.93 -0.40
CA TYR A 165 -5.16 -5.93 -0.08
C TYR A 165 -5.93 -6.81 -1.04
N ILE A 166 -6.76 -7.70 -0.49
CA ILE A 166 -7.48 -8.72 -1.27
C ILE A 166 -8.98 -8.54 -1.07
N GLY A 167 -9.60 -7.74 -1.94
CA GLY A 167 -11.06 -7.57 -1.99
C GLY A 167 -11.79 -8.72 -2.70
N GLY A 168 -11.07 -9.52 -3.50
CA GLY A 168 -11.59 -10.70 -4.18
C GLY A 168 -10.46 -11.56 -4.75
N HIS A 169 -10.74 -12.83 -5.06
CA HIS A 169 -9.72 -13.83 -5.40
C HIS A 169 -9.35 -13.89 -6.88
N GLY A 170 -10.01 -13.09 -7.74
CA GLY A 170 -9.68 -13.02 -9.18
C GLY A 170 -9.79 -14.34 -9.95
N GLY A 171 -10.50 -15.34 -9.40
CA GLY A 171 -10.58 -16.70 -9.94
C GLY A 171 -9.44 -17.64 -9.52
N HIS A 172 -8.50 -17.18 -8.68
CA HIS A 172 -7.42 -18.00 -8.13
C HIS A 172 -7.80 -18.61 -6.79
N GLU A 173 -7.26 -19.80 -6.50
CA GLU A 173 -7.37 -20.42 -5.18
C GLU A 173 -6.51 -19.68 -4.15
N TRP A 174 -6.93 -19.70 -2.88
CA TRP A 174 -6.24 -18.92 -1.83
C TRP A 174 -4.77 -19.29 -1.67
N GLU A 175 -4.43 -20.57 -1.76
CA GLU A 175 -3.03 -21.03 -1.71
C GLU A 175 -2.20 -20.45 -2.86
N GLN A 176 -2.76 -20.38 -4.07
CA GLN A 176 -2.08 -19.77 -5.20
C GLN A 176 -1.78 -18.29 -4.92
N ILE A 177 -2.76 -17.53 -4.40
CA ILE A 177 -2.59 -16.11 -4.08
C ILE A 177 -1.42 -15.91 -3.10
N VAL A 178 -1.44 -16.65 -1.98
CA VAL A 178 -0.42 -16.55 -0.92
C VAL A 178 0.95 -16.97 -1.44
N ARG A 179 1.02 -18.10 -2.15
CA ARG A 179 2.28 -18.63 -2.70
C ARG A 179 2.89 -17.65 -3.68
N VAL A 180 2.13 -17.15 -4.64
CA VAL A 180 2.64 -16.20 -5.66
C VAL A 180 3.06 -14.88 -5.02
N ALA A 181 2.29 -14.36 -4.05
CA ALA A 181 2.71 -13.18 -3.29
C ALA A 181 4.05 -13.40 -2.58
N LYS A 182 4.20 -14.55 -1.90
CA LYS A 182 5.42 -14.91 -1.17
C LYS A 182 6.62 -15.09 -2.10
N GLU A 183 6.46 -15.81 -3.21
CA GLU A 183 7.49 -16.02 -4.25
C GLU A 183 7.98 -14.69 -4.84
N ASN A 184 7.12 -13.67 -4.86
CA ASN A 184 7.45 -12.32 -5.32
C ASN A 184 7.90 -11.35 -4.21
N GLY A 185 8.19 -11.87 -3.01
CA GLY A 185 8.84 -11.12 -1.94
C GLY A 185 7.90 -10.25 -1.09
N PHE A 186 6.59 -10.53 -1.10
CA PHE A 186 5.63 -9.96 -0.15
C PHE A 186 5.67 -10.72 1.17
N ASN A 187 5.17 -10.09 2.24
CA ASN A 187 5.21 -10.66 3.58
C ASN A 187 3.91 -10.47 4.40
N ALA A 188 2.91 -9.81 3.83
CA ALA A 188 1.61 -9.65 4.46
C ALA A 188 0.46 -9.66 3.44
N VAL A 189 -0.69 -10.17 3.86
CA VAL A 189 -1.96 -10.06 3.13
C VAL A 189 -3.03 -9.44 4.02
N PHE A 190 -3.86 -8.62 3.39
CA PHE A 190 -4.97 -7.87 4.00
C PHE A 190 -6.27 -8.25 3.29
N PRO A 191 -6.77 -9.50 3.45
CA PRO A 191 -8.01 -9.88 2.83
C PRO A 191 -9.20 -9.23 3.54
N CYS A 192 -10.10 -8.68 2.74
CA CYS A 192 -11.47 -8.52 3.15
C CYS A 192 -12.01 -9.91 3.46
N ALA A 193 -12.63 -10.09 4.62
CA ALA A 193 -13.17 -11.37 5.04
C ALA A 193 -14.70 -11.41 4.82
N PRO A 194 -15.19 -11.69 3.59
CA PRO A 194 -16.60 -12.01 3.41
C PRO A 194 -16.91 -13.26 4.24
N GLY A 195 -17.98 -13.22 5.05
CA GLY A 195 -18.23 -14.26 6.05
C GLY A 195 -17.87 -13.86 7.48
N ILE A 196 -17.00 -12.85 7.71
CA ILE A 196 -16.62 -12.45 9.07
C ILE A 196 -17.82 -11.95 9.88
N ARG A 197 -18.78 -11.33 9.20
CA ARG A 197 -20.06 -10.92 9.79
C ARG A 197 -20.88 -12.14 10.22
N GLU A 198 -20.91 -13.20 9.42
CA GLU A 198 -21.60 -14.46 9.68
C GLU A 198 -20.94 -15.26 10.80
N VAL A 199 -19.60 -15.20 10.91
CA VAL A 199 -18.86 -15.71 12.07
C VAL A 199 -19.19 -14.91 13.33
N LEU A 200 -19.44 -13.61 13.25
CA LEU A 200 -19.53 -12.77 14.45
C LEU A 200 -20.97 -12.40 14.85
N ARG A 201 -21.98 -12.85 14.09
CA ARG A 201 -23.39 -12.81 14.52
C ARG A 201 -23.56 -13.78 15.70
N GLU A 202 -24.11 -13.27 16.81
CA GLU A 202 -24.51 -14.08 17.96
C GLU A 202 -25.35 -15.29 17.49
N VAL A 203 -25.08 -16.43 18.12
CA VAL A 203 -25.91 -17.65 18.11
C VAL A 203 -27.39 -17.31 17.93
N GLY A 204 -28.00 -17.69 16.80
CA GLY A 204 -29.45 -17.72 16.63
C GLY A 204 -30.10 -16.84 15.54
N GLN A 205 -29.35 -16.05 14.75
CA GLN A 205 -29.93 -15.36 13.59
C GLN A 205 -29.63 -16.06 12.26
N PRO A 206 -30.63 -16.36 11.42
CA PRO A 206 -30.40 -17.04 10.14
C PRO A 206 -29.63 -16.15 9.16
N SER A 207 -28.67 -16.77 8.46
CA SER A 207 -27.90 -16.14 7.39
C SER A 207 -28.50 -16.51 6.02
N THR A 208 -28.26 -15.66 5.02
CA THR A 208 -28.57 -15.93 3.60
C THR A 208 -27.35 -16.41 2.80
N ARG A 209 -26.17 -16.58 3.43
CA ARG A 209 -24.86 -16.81 2.78
C ARG A 209 -24.05 -18.00 3.30
N GLY A 210 -24.60 -18.83 4.20
CA GLY A 210 -23.93 -20.01 4.77
C GLY A 210 -23.93 -20.04 6.31
N THR A 211 -23.50 -21.15 6.90
CA THR A 211 -23.45 -21.31 8.37
C THR A 211 -22.21 -20.63 8.98
N PHE A 212 -22.27 -20.28 10.27
CA PHE A 212 -21.09 -19.83 11.04
C PHE A 212 -19.91 -20.80 10.86
N GLY A 213 -20.18 -22.11 10.91
CA GLY A 213 -19.14 -23.14 10.85
C GLY A 213 -18.37 -23.13 9.53
N GLU A 214 -19.07 -22.97 8.41
CA GLU A 214 -18.44 -22.89 7.08
C GLU A 214 -17.58 -21.64 6.94
N ALA A 215 -18.08 -20.48 7.38
CA ALA A 215 -17.34 -19.22 7.33
C ALA A 215 -16.11 -19.23 8.26
N PHE A 216 -16.25 -19.81 9.46
CA PHE A 216 -15.15 -19.98 10.41
C PHE A 216 -14.07 -20.91 9.86
N ALA A 217 -14.46 -22.07 9.31
CA ALA A 217 -13.53 -23.04 8.72
C ALA A 217 -12.80 -22.43 7.52
N ALA A 218 -13.52 -21.72 6.64
CA ALA A 218 -12.93 -21.07 5.48
C ALA A 218 -11.89 -20.01 5.87
N LEU A 219 -12.19 -19.15 6.86
CA LEU A 219 -11.24 -18.13 7.31
C LEU A 219 -10.04 -18.74 8.04
N SER A 220 -10.27 -19.74 8.90
CA SER A 220 -9.19 -20.46 9.60
C SER A 220 -8.24 -21.13 8.61
N ASN A 221 -8.78 -21.83 7.61
CA ASN A 221 -7.98 -22.44 6.54
C ASN A 221 -7.14 -21.40 5.77
N ARG A 222 -7.69 -20.20 5.51
CA ARG A 222 -6.94 -19.13 4.84
C ARG A 222 -5.77 -18.62 5.68
N ILE A 223 -5.97 -18.48 7.00
CA ILE A 223 -4.93 -18.09 7.95
C ILE A 223 -3.84 -19.16 8.00
N GLU A 224 -4.22 -20.42 8.14
CA GLU A 224 -3.28 -21.55 8.16
C GLU A 224 -2.42 -21.60 6.89
N ILE A 225 -3.04 -21.45 5.71
CA ILE A 225 -2.31 -21.36 4.44
C ILE A 225 -1.32 -20.18 4.46
N ALA A 226 -1.73 -18.99 4.87
CA ALA A 226 -0.81 -17.85 4.95
C ALA A 226 0.40 -18.14 5.85
N HIS A 227 0.17 -18.75 7.01
CA HIS A 227 1.22 -19.11 7.96
C HIS A 227 2.16 -20.19 7.45
N GLN A 228 1.67 -21.18 6.69
CA GLN A 228 2.52 -22.20 6.06
C GLN A 228 3.57 -21.59 5.12
N TYR A 229 3.23 -20.49 4.44
CA TYR A 229 4.14 -19.74 3.58
C TYR A 229 4.90 -18.62 4.33
N GLY A 230 4.71 -18.48 5.65
CA GLY A 230 5.34 -17.43 6.46
C GLY A 230 4.83 -16.01 6.15
N MET A 231 3.59 -15.88 5.67
CA MET A 231 2.92 -14.61 5.38
C MET A 231 2.09 -14.16 6.58
N ALA A 232 2.20 -12.89 6.95
CA ALA A 232 1.35 -12.30 7.98
C ALA A 232 -0.08 -12.12 7.46
N PHE A 233 -1.08 -12.54 8.23
CA PHE A 233 -2.48 -12.42 7.87
C PHE A 233 -3.18 -11.35 8.72
N HIS A 234 -3.62 -10.27 8.07
CA HIS A 234 -4.32 -9.15 8.70
C HIS A 234 -5.77 -9.12 8.22
N ILE A 235 -6.75 -9.34 9.10
CA ILE A 235 -8.16 -9.25 8.67
C ILE A 235 -8.52 -7.78 8.45
N GLU A 236 -8.87 -7.43 7.21
CA GLU A 236 -9.46 -6.13 6.88
C GLU A 236 -10.92 -6.10 7.39
N ASN A 237 -11.16 -5.26 8.41
CA ASN A 237 -12.44 -5.02 9.06
C ASN A 237 -12.86 -3.56 8.89
N GLY A 238 -13.57 -3.26 7.81
CA GLY A 238 -14.12 -1.93 7.58
C GLY A 238 -15.19 -1.56 8.62
N PHE A 239 -15.17 -0.33 9.14
CA PHE A 239 -16.23 0.15 10.05
C PHE A 239 -17.61 0.29 9.35
N SER A 240 -17.63 0.35 8.02
CA SER A 240 -18.84 0.21 7.20
C SER A 240 -19.39 -1.22 7.17
N LEU A 241 -18.58 -2.20 7.62
CA LEU A 241 -18.97 -3.60 7.72
C LEU A 241 -19.76 -3.94 8.99
N TYR A 242 -20.07 -2.94 9.81
CA TYR A 242 -20.94 -3.06 10.96
C TYR A 242 -22.30 -2.52 10.52
N GLU A 243 -23.14 -3.38 9.96
CA GLU A 243 -24.59 -3.10 9.93
C GLU A 243 -25.14 -3.59 11.28
N PRO A 244 -25.23 -2.75 12.33
CA PRO A 244 -25.99 -3.14 13.49
C PRO A 244 -27.44 -3.41 13.05
N PRO A 245 -28.12 -4.42 13.62
CA PRO A 245 -29.57 -4.58 13.47
C PRO A 245 -30.41 -3.40 14.01
N MET A 246 -29.81 -2.32 14.50
CA MET A 246 -30.47 -1.10 14.95
C MET A 246 -29.69 0.08 14.37
N ASP A 247 -30.24 0.96 13.55
CA ASP A 247 -31.46 1.68 13.82
C ASP A 247 -32.15 2.06 12.51
N ARG A 248 -32.61 1.05 11.74
CA ARG A 248 -33.50 1.34 10.61
C ARG A 248 -34.75 2.07 11.09
N ALA A 249 -35.20 1.84 12.34
CA ALA A 249 -36.32 2.51 12.95
C ALA A 249 -36.05 4.00 13.26
N ALA A 250 -34.89 4.37 13.85
CA ALA A 250 -34.53 5.78 13.99
C ALA A 250 -34.29 6.46 12.63
N ASN A 251 -33.73 5.74 11.65
CA ASN A 251 -33.61 6.24 10.27
C ASN A 251 -34.96 6.29 9.51
N SER A 252 -35.97 5.50 9.90
CA SER A 252 -37.29 5.43 9.23
C SER A 252 -38.37 6.29 9.89
N GLN A 253 -38.16 6.79 11.11
CA GLN A 253 -39.12 7.64 11.83
C GLN A 253 -38.95 9.15 11.55
N GLY A 254 -38.18 9.55 10.54
CA GLY A 254 -38.16 10.94 10.10
C GLY A 254 -37.41 11.91 11.03
N GLN A 255 -36.61 11.41 11.97
CA GLN A 255 -35.54 12.21 12.58
C GLN A 255 -34.43 12.40 11.56
N LYS A 256 -34.65 13.36 10.66
CA LYS A 256 -33.63 13.89 9.76
C LYS A 256 -32.50 14.48 10.61
N GLY A 257 -31.48 13.68 10.93
CA GLY A 257 -30.14 14.22 10.78
C GLY A 257 -30.08 14.68 9.33
N ARG A 258 -29.88 15.97 9.06
CA ARG A 258 -29.74 16.42 7.67
C ARG A 258 -28.74 15.50 6.99
N ASP A 259 -29.22 14.79 5.97
CA ASP A 259 -28.45 14.39 4.82
C ASP A 259 -27.28 13.40 5.06
N CYS A 260 -27.62 12.13 5.31
CA CYS A 260 -27.00 11.10 4.47
C CYS A 260 -27.62 11.27 3.07
N LYS A 261 -27.13 12.22 2.25
CA LYS A 261 -27.68 12.45 0.89
C LYS A 261 -27.59 11.19 0.03
N ASN A 262 -26.67 10.30 0.38
CA ASN A 262 -26.42 9.04 -0.28
C ASN A 262 -26.80 7.85 0.64
N PRO A 263 -27.63 6.89 0.19
CA PRO A 263 -27.89 5.62 0.88
C PRO A 263 -26.63 4.86 1.33
N GLU A 264 -25.48 5.11 0.71
CA GLU A 264 -24.20 4.50 1.11
C GLU A 264 -23.64 5.05 2.43
N GLU A 265 -23.86 6.33 2.75
CA GLU A 265 -23.38 6.96 3.99
C GLU A 265 -24.13 6.47 5.23
N ALA A 266 -25.36 5.97 5.04
CA ALA A 266 -26.18 5.39 6.11
C ALA A 266 -25.64 4.06 6.67
N ARG A 267 -24.57 3.51 6.08
CA ARG A 267 -23.92 2.25 6.52
C ARG A 267 -22.87 2.42 7.62
N TRP A 268 -22.46 3.65 7.92
CA TRP A 268 -21.42 3.91 8.94
C TRP A 268 -22.02 4.06 10.35
N PRO A 269 -21.38 3.50 11.39
CA PRO A 269 -21.88 3.58 12.77
C PRO A 269 -21.74 4.99 13.35
N CYS A 270 -22.65 5.34 14.26
CA CYS A 270 -22.53 6.52 15.09
C CYS A 270 -21.55 6.27 16.26
N PHE A 271 -20.41 6.98 16.29
CA PHE A 271 -19.36 6.81 17.31
C PHE A 271 -19.71 7.37 18.69
N SER A 272 -20.76 8.19 18.82
CA SER A 272 -21.25 8.69 20.12
C SER A 272 -22.20 7.68 20.80
N SER A 273 -22.64 6.64 20.08
CA SER A 273 -23.45 5.57 20.63
C SER A 273 -22.56 4.54 21.33
N THR A 274 -22.66 4.45 22.66
CA THR A 274 -21.99 3.43 23.49
C THR A 274 -22.26 2.01 22.97
N ARG A 275 -23.49 1.77 22.51
CA ARG A 275 -23.88 0.49 21.93
C ARG A 275 -23.13 0.16 20.64
N ASN A 276 -22.95 1.12 19.73
CA ASN A 276 -22.17 0.89 18.52
C ASN A 276 -20.69 0.65 18.84
N ARG A 277 -20.14 1.43 19.79
CA ARG A 277 -18.77 1.25 20.30
C ARG A 277 -18.56 -0.15 20.86
N ASP A 278 -19.49 -0.63 21.69
CA ASP A 278 -19.45 -1.98 22.26
C ASP A 278 -19.55 -3.07 21.19
N ILE A 279 -20.34 -2.88 20.13
CA ILE A 279 -20.41 -3.82 19.00
C ILE A 279 -19.05 -3.87 18.27
N MET A 280 -18.47 -2.72 17.94
CA MET A 280 -17.17 -2.65 17.26
C MET A 280 -16.05 -3.29 18.10
N LYS A 281 -15.97 -2.94 19.38
CA LYS A 281 -15.02 -3.53 20.35
C LYS A 281 -15.18 -5.04 20.46
N ARG A 282 -16.41 -5.54 20.65
CA ARG A 282 -16.68 -6.98 20.79
C ARG A 282 -16.31 -7.74 19.53
N HIS A 283 -16.63 -7.21 18.35
CA HIS A 283 -16.29 -7.85 17.07
C HIS A 283 -14.80 -8.03 16.90
N LEU A 284 -14.01 -6.97 17.09
CA LEU A 284 -12.56 -7.02 16.90
C LEU A 284 -11.87 -7.90 17.96
N SER A 285 -12.33 -7.81 19.21
CA SER A 285 -11.87 -8.68 20.29
C SER A 285 -12.18 -10.14 19.96
N ARG A 286 -13.38 -10.43 19.45
CA ARG A 286 -13.79 -11.78 19.08
C ARG A 286 -13.01 -12.33 17.89
N CYS A 287 -12.64 -11.50 16.90
CA CYS A 287 -11.70 -11.90 15.85
C CYS A 287 -10.37 -12.39 16.45
N ALA A 288 -9.81 -11.61 17.38
CA ALA A 288 -8.56 -11.97 18.05
C ALA A 288 -8.68 -13.24 18.90
N GLU A 289 -9.82 -13.46 19.57
CA GLU A 289 -10.09 -14.67 20.33
C GLU A 289 -10.20 -15.92 19.43
N LEU A 290 -10.98 -15.81 18.35
CA LEU A 290 -11.38 -16.93 17.51
C LEU A 290 -10.30 -17.38 16.54
N PHE A 291 -9.54 -16.43 16.01
CA PHE A 291 -8.65 -16.68 14.88
C PHE A 291 -7.20 -16.42 15.24
N ASP A 292 -6.30 -17.21 14.65
CA ASP A 292 -4.86 -17.04 14.86
C ASP A 292 -4.26 -15.93 13.99
N VAL A 293 -4.86 -14.74 13.97
CA VAL A 293 -4.44 -13.63 13.11
C VAL A 293 -3.16 -12.94 13.59
N ASP A 294 -2.44 -12.32 12.66
CA ASP A 294 -1.29 -11.46 12.95
C ASP A 294 -1.67 -9.99 13.11
N GLY A 295 -2.81 -9.59 12.55
CA GLY A 295 -3.35 -8.25 12.78
C GLY A 295 -4.80 -8.09 12.38
N LEU A 296 -5.34 -6.94 12.78
CA LEU A 296 -6.68 -6.46 12.47
C LEU A 296 -6.51 -5.07 11.85
N ASP A 297 -6.87 -4.94 10.58
CA ASP A 297 -6.88 -3.66 9.88
C ASP A 297 -8.27 -3.04 9.97
N LEU A 298 -8.37 -1.84 10.54
CA LEU A 298 -9.61 -1.14 10.82
C LEU A 298 -9.97 -0.24 9.63
N ASP A 299 -10.14 -0.81 8.44
CA ASP A 299 -10.35 -0.07 7.18
C ASP A 299 -11.33 1.10 7.37
N GLY A 300 -10.75 2.30 7.37
CA GLY A 300 -11.43 3.55 7.68
C GLY A 300 -12.10 3.56 9.06
N ALA A 301 -11.31 3.60 10.14
CA ALA A 301 -11.76 4.04 11.46
C ALA A 301 -12.12 5.54 11.41
N ARG A 302 -13.26 5.86 10.77
CA ARG A 302 -13.64 7.21 10.35
C ARG A 302 -15.14 7.32 10.10
N TYR A 303 -15.62 8.55 10.00
CA TYR A 303 -16.92 8.86 9.40
C TYR A 303 -16.89 8.67 7.87
N ALA A 304 -18.06 8.37 7.28
CA ALA A 304 -18.22 8.23 5.83
C ALA A 304 -17.77 9.52 5.10
N SER A 305 -18.19 10.66 5.63
CA SER A 305 -17.88 12.01 5.16
C SER A 305 -17.89 13.02 6.32
N GLU A 306 -17.50 14.26 6.02
CA GLU A 306 -17.63 15.39 6.96
C GLU A 306 -19.08 15.71 7.35
N ASN A 307 -20.04 15.22 6.56
CA ASN A 307 -21.45 15.50 6.72
C ASN A 307 -22.22 14.41 7.52
N GLN A 308 -21.53 13.58 8.29
CA GLN A 308 -22.14 12.48 9.07
C GLN A 308 -22.17 12.72 10.60
N CYS A 309 -23.04 12.00 11.32
CA CYS A 309 -23.29 12.07 12.78
C CYS A 309 -23.89 13.40 13.25
N TYR A 310 -25.04 13.74 12.68
CA TYR A 310 -25.90 14.82 13.14
C TYR A 310 -27.24 14.31 13.69
N CYS A 311 -27.28 13.10 14.26
CA CYS A 311 -28.50 12.59 14.90
C CYS A 311 -28.71 13.24 16.28
N GLU A 312 -29.92 13.12 16.83
CA GLU A 312 -30.26 13.67 18.16
C GLU A 312 -29.34 13.15 19.27
N LEU A 313 -28.90 11.89 19.20
CA LEU A 313 -27.90 11.37 20.15
C LEU A 313 -26.54 12.09 20.03
N CYS A 314 -26.09 12.44 18.81
CA CYS A 314 -24.87 13.23 18.64
C CYS A 314 -25.09 14.66 19.22
N LYS A 315 -26.28 15.24 19.06
CA LYS A 315 -26.65 16.54 19.66
C LYS A 315 -26.59 16.50 21.20
N GLU A 316 -27.35 15.60 21.81
CA GLU A 316 -27.46 15.46 23.28
C GLU A 316 -26.09 15.22 23.92
N ASN A 317 -25.29 14.33 23.33
CA ASN A 317 -23.95 14.05 23.84
C ASN A 317 -23.02 15.26 23.69
N PHE A 318 -23.07 15.96 22.55
CA PHE A 318 -22.24 17.14 22.36
C PHE A 318 -22.66 18.30 23.29
N GLU A 319 -23.95 18.58 23.44
CA GLU A 319 -24.46 19.59 24.39
C GLU A 319 -23.98 19.29 25.81
N ARG A 320 -24.04 18.03 26.23
CA ARG A 320 -23.52 17.58 27.54
C ARG A 320 -22.00 17.77 27.65
N ASP A 321 -21.25 17.27 26.68
CA ASP A 321 -19.79 17.20 26.77
C ASP A 321 -19.15 18.59 26.60
N ALA A 322 -19.68 19.40 25.70
CA ALA A 322 -19.23 20.77 25.44
C ALA A 322 -19.91 21.82 26.35
N LYS A 323 -20.92 21.42 27.13
CA LYS A 323 -21.71 22.30 28.02
C LYS A 323 -22.32 23.48 27.28
N VAL A 324 -22.91 23.21 26.12
CA VAL A 324 -23.61 24.18 25.26
C VAL A 324 -25.07 23.78 25.08
N THR A 325 -25.89 24.71 24.59
CA THR A 325 -27.26 24.44 24.16
C THR A 325 -27.44 24.92 22.73
N LEU A 326 -27.91 24.05 21.86
CA LEU A 326 -28.02 24.23 20.42
C LEU A 326 -29.49 24.29 20.03
N ALA A 327 -29.92 25.46 19.57
CA ALA A 327 -31.31 25.72 19.19
C ALA A 327 -31.60 25.28 17.75
N ASN A 328 -30.64 25.45 16.84
CA ASN A 328 -30.78 25.15 15.41
C ASN A 328 -29.82 24.03 15.02
N TRP A 329 -30.11 22.81 15.46
CA TRP A 329 -29.31 21.63 15.12
C TRP A 329 -29.59 21.14 13.68
N PRO A 330 -28.58 20.74 12.88
CA PRO A 330 -27.14 20.83 13.13
C PRO A 330 -26.49 22.14 12.66
N ASP A 331 -27.26 23.11 12.16
CA ASP A 331 -26.72 24.36 11.60
C ASP A 331 -25.79 25.10 12.56
N ASP A 332 -26.09 25.08 13.86
CA ASP A 332 -25.26 25.70 14.91
C ASP A 332 -23.84 25.13 14.97
N VAL A 333 -23.61 23.87 14.56
CA VAL A 333 -22.28 23.21 14.54
C VAL A 333 -21.63 23.15 13.16
N LEU A 334 -22.30 23.66 12.12
CA LEU A 334 -21.71 23.80 10.79
C LEU A 334 -20.95 25.13 10.63
N ALA A 335 -21.18 26.09 11.52
CA ALA A 335 -20.57 27.41 11.52
C ALA A 335 -19.98 27.80 12.88
N ALA A 336 -19.25 28.91 12.90
CA ALA A 336 -18.81 29.49 14.17
C ALA A 336 -20.02 29.90 15.03
N PRO A 337 -19.94 29.79 16.37
CA PRO A 337 -18.74 29.47 17.14
C PRO A 337 -18.51 27.97 17.42
N HIS A 338 -19.46 27.08 17.12
CA HIS A 338 -19.39 25.67 17.60
C HIS A 338 -18.73 24.70 16.63
N ARG A 339 -18.50 25.09 15.37
CA ARG A 339 -17.89 24.22 14.34
C ARG A 339 -16.62 23.52 14.79
N ASP A 340 -15.63 24.26 15.28
CA ASP A 340 -14.32 23.67 15.60
C ASP A 340 -14.39 22.76 16.84
N ALA A 341 -15.18 23.14 17.84
CA ALA A 341 -15.43 22.32 19.03
C ALA A 341 -16.16 21.02 18.67
N PHE A 342 -17.15 21.08 17.77
CA PHE A 342 -17.87 19.90 17.31
C PHE A 342 -16.99 18.96 16.47
N GLN A 343 -16.18 19.52 15.56
CA GLN A 343 -15.22 18.73 14.79
C GLN A 343 -14.19 18.05 15.69
N LYS A 344 -13.64 18.78 16.68
CA LYS A 344 -12.75 18.18 17.67
C LYS A 344 -13.43 17.08 18.47
N TRP A 345 -14.65 17.30 18.95
CA TRP A 345 -15.41 16.28 19.68
C TRP A 345 -15.61 15.00 18.86
N ARG A 346 -15.92 15.13 17.55
CA ARG A 346 -16.02 13.99 16.62
C ARG A 346 -14.70 13.24 16.47
N ILE A 347 -13.58 13.95 16.37
CA ILE A 347 -12.23 13.36 16.31
C ILE A 347 -11.91 12.61 17.61
N ASP A 348 -12.24 13.20 18.77
CA ASP A 348 -11.99 12.62 20.09
C ASP A 348 -12.82 11.33 20.31
N LEU A 349 -14.04 11.27 19.77
CA LEU A 349 -14.86 10.05 19.82
C LEU A 349 -14.21 8.86 19.09
N VAL A 350 -13.69 9.07 17.88
CA VAL A 350 -13.01 8.02 17.12
C VAL A 350 -11.70 7.65 17.82
N THR A 351 -10.93 8.65 18.23
CA THR A 351 -9.62 8.45 18.88
C THR A 351 -9.75 7.67 20.19
N SER A 352 -10.68 8.04 21.07
CA SER A 352 -10.94 7.30 22.32
C SER A 352 -11.45 5.88 22.09
N LEU A 353 -12.25 5.65 21.03
CA LEU A 353 -12.69 4.30 20.69
C LEU A 353 -11.51 3.40 20.34
N LEU A 354 -10.53 3.93 19.61
CA LEU A 354 -9.32 3.19 19.29
C LEU A 354 -8.44 3.01 20.53
N ALA A 355 -8.04 4.11 21.16
CA ALA A 355 -7.04 4.16 22.21
C ALA A 355 -7.48 3.51 23.52
N ASP A 356 -8.73 3.74 23.94
CA ASP A 356 -9.20 3.36 25.28
C ASP A 356 -10.01 2.05 25.28
N GLU A 357 -10.57 1.68 24.13
CA GLU A 357 -11.52 0.57 24.03
C GLU A 357 -11.03 -0.59 23.16
N ILE A 358 -10.79 -0.35 21.86
CA ILE A 358 -10.48 -1.42 20.90
C ILE A 358 -9.08 -1.98 21.12
N VAL A 359 -8.05 -1.13 21.13
CA VAL A 359 -6.67 -1.57 21.20
C VAL A 359 -6.37 -2.29 22.51
N PRO A 360 -6.73 -1.74 23.70
CA PRO A 360 -6.53 -2.45 24.96
C PRO A 360 -7.26 -3.79 25.02
N ALA A 361 -8.49 -3.87 24.49
CA ALA A 361 -9.26 -5.12 24.48
C ALA A 361 -8.58 -6.20 23.63
N VAL A 362 -8.13 -5.87 22.42
CA VAL A 362 -7.43 -6.82 21.55
C VAL A 362 -6.06 -7.22 22.13
N LYS A 363 -5.25 -6.26 22.57
CA LYS A 363 -3.91 -6.52 23.12
C LYS A 363 -3.97 -7.34 24.41
N LYS A 364 -5.03 -7.22 25.21
CA LYS A 364 -5.26 -8.09 26.38
C LYS A 364 -5.47 -9.56 26.00
N ILE A 365 -6.08 -9.83 24.85
CA ILE A 365 -6.31 -11.19 24.35
C ILE A 365 -5.05 -11.75 23.71
N LYS A 366 -4.45 -11.01 22.78
CA LYS A 366 -3.22 -11.38 22.07
C LYS A 366 -2.34 -10.13 21.87
N PRO A 367 -1.31 -9.93 22.71
CA PRO A 367 -0.44 -8.74 22.64
C PRO A 367 0.29 -8.56 21.30
N TRP A 368 0.51 -9.66 20.57
CA TRP A 368 1.18 -9.67 19.28
C TRP A 368 0.28 -9.30 18.09
N VAL A 369 -1.04 -9.23 18.28
CA VAL A 369 -1.96 -8.85 17.20
C VAL A 369 -1.77 -7.37 16.90
N MET A 370 -1.35 -7.09 15.67
CA MET A 370 -1.15 -5.75 15.18
C MET A 370 -2.49 -5.06 14.89
N ILE A 371 -2.60 -3.78 15.20
CA ILE A 371 -3.76 -2.94 14.86
C ILE A 371 -3.32 -1.91 13.84
N SER A 372 -3.96 -1.92 12.67
CA SER A 372 -3.69 -0.95 11.60
C SER A 372 -4.95 -0.23 11.14
N THR A 373 -4.80 0.86 10.39
CA THR A 373 -5.94 1.53 9.75
C THR A 373 -5.53 2.26 8.47
N CYS A 374 -6.48 2.37 7.54
CA CYS A 374 -6.38 3.20 6.34
C CYS A 374 -6.56 4.69 6.68
N ALA A 375 -5.51 5.48 6.48
CA ALA A 375 -5.46 6.92 6.76
C ALA A 375 -5.74 7.76 5.49
N ARG A 376 -6.62 8.76 5.60
CA ARG A 376 -6.74 9.85 4.62
C ARG A 376 -5.73 10.97 4.91
N ASP A 377 -5.14 11.55 3.87
CA ASP A 377 -4.24 12.71 3.98
C ASP A 377 -4.93 13.92 4.68
N GLU A 378 -6.23 14.11 4.43
CA GLU A 378 -7.09 15.12 5.08
C GLU A 378 -8.07 14.46 6.06
N GLY A 379 -7.53 13.70 7.02
CA GLY A 379 -8.29 12.86 7.94
C GLY A 379 -9.26 13.57 8.88
N LEU A 380 -8.98 14.83 9.25
CA LEU A 380 -9.71 15.52 10.33
C LEU A 380 -11.22 15.65 10.05
N GLY A 381 -11.60 15.99 8.81
CA GLY A 381 -13.01 16.12 8.43
C GLY A 381 -13.79 14.81 8.51
N VAL A 382 -13.10 13.67 8.48
CA VAL A 382 -13.70 12.34 8.66
C VAL A 382 -13.40 11.75 10.03
N GLY A 383 -12.97 12.56 11.01
CA GLY A 383 -12.72 12.13 12.38
C GLY A 383 -11.43 11.36 12.61
N GLN A 384 -10.50 11.38 11.65
CA GLN A 384 -9.18 10.75 11.81
C GLN A 384 -8.14 11.77 12.24
N ASP A 385 -7.54 11.57 13.43
CA ASP A 385 -6.35 12.28 13.86
C ASP A 385 -5.11 11.42 13.65
N ASN A 386 -4.78 11.19 12.37
CA ASN A 386 -3.67 10.31 12.00
C ASN A 386 -2.35 10.75 12.63
N ARG A 387 -2.15 12.05 12.84
CA ARG A 387 -0.95 12.57 13.49
C ARG A 387 -0.90 12.13 14.95
N ALA A 388 -1.95 12.40 15.73
CA ALA A 388 -1.99 11.97 17.12
C ALA A 388 -1.86 10.45 17.25
N TRP A 389 -2.50 9.69 16.35
CA TRP A 389 -2.45 8.23 16.37
C TRP A 389 -1.03 7.70 16.14
N LEU A 390 -0.28 8.30 15.23
CA LEU A 390 1.11 7.96 14.93
C LEU A 390 2.08 8.38 16.04
N GLU A 391 1.97 9.62 16.52
CA GLU A 391 2.87 10.17 17.55
C GLU A 391 2.70 9.45 18.89
N GLN A 392 1.46 9.05 19.24
CA GLN A 392 1.12 8.43 20.53
C GLN A 392 1.14 6.90 20.51
N GLY A 393 1.23 6.26 19.34
CA GLY A 393 1.19 4.80 19.26
C GLY A 393 -0.19 4.19 19.49
N ILE A 394 -1.25 4.91 19.13
CA ILE A 394 -2.62 4.42 19.30
C ILE A 394 -2.87 3.21 18.42
N VAL A 395 -2.35 3.23 17.19
CA VAL A 395 -2.32 2.08 16.28
C VAL A 395 -0.87 1.67 16.03
N ASP A 396 -0.63 0.42 15.68
CA ASP A 396 0.74 -0.03 15.42
C ASP A 396 1.27 0.48 14.08
N PHE A 397 0.41 0.63 13.07
CA PHE A 397 0.77 1.28 11.81
C PHE A 397 -0.44 1.81 11.02
N VAL A 398 -0.18 2.76 10.12
CA VAL A 398 -1.20 3.30 9.21
C VAL A 398 -0.86 3.00 7.76
N HIS A 399 -1.90 2.83 6.94
CA HIS A 399 -1.82 2.77 5.49
C HIS A 399 -2.30 4.09 4.89
N LEU A 400 -1.40 4.91 4.37
CA LEU A 400 -1.81 6.12 3.64
C LEU A 400 -2.52 5.72 2.35
N MET A 401 -3.81 6.03 2.24
CA MET A 401 -4.57 5.85 1.00
C MET A 401 -4.16 6.88 -0.05
N ASN A 402 -3.09 6.59 -0.81
CA ASN A 402 -2.59 7.50 -1.84
C ASN A 402 -2.75 6.91 -3.24
N TYR A 403 -3.98 7.04 -3.77
CA TYR A 403 -4.37 6.50 -5.08
C TYR A 403 -4.09 7.43 -6.25
N ILE A 404 -3.20 8.40 -6.08
CA ILE A 404 -2.87 9.37 -7.12
C ILE A 404 -1.93 8.75 -8.14
N HIS A 405 -2.26 8.83 -9.43
CA HIS A 405 -1.42 8.28 -10.50
C HIS A 405 -0.29 9.21 -10.97
N ASN A 406 -0.26 10.46 -10.50
CA ASN A 406 0.83 11.40 -10.77
C ASN A 406 1.94 11.26 -9.70
N LEU A 407 3.14 10.83 -10.10
CA LEU A 407 4.24 10.53 -9.18
C LEU A 407 4.64 11.71 -8.30
N GLU A 408 4.66 12.93 -8.84
CA GLU A 408 5.06 14.12 -8.08
C GLU A 408 4.02 14.50 -7.03
N LEU A 409 2.73 14.50 -7.40
CA LEU A 409 1.66 14.73 -6.44
C LEU A 409 1.58 13.60 -5.40
N PHE A 410 1.80 12.35 -5.81
CA PHE A 410 1.90 11.21 -4.91
C PHE A 410 3.02 11.42 -3.87
N LYS A 411 4.21 11.86 -4.30
CA LYS A 411 5.34 12.15 -3.41
C LYS A 411 4.99 13.24 -2.40
N ARG A 412 4.44 14.37 -2.87
CA ARG A 412 4.08 15.50 -1.99
C ARG A 412 3.09 15.09 -0.90
N LYS A 413 2.04 14.34 -1.24
CA LYS A 413 1.05 13.87 -0.25
C LYS A 413 1.64 12.83 0.70
N SER A 414 2.44 11.89 0.18
CA SER A 414 3.09 10.87 1.00
C SER A 414 4.05 11.46 2.02
N ALA A 415 4.82 12.48 1.63
CA ALA A 415 5.81 13.13 2.49
C ALA A 415 5.18 13.70 3.78
N LYS A 416 3.95 14.21 3.70
CA LYS A 416 3.25 14.81 4.83
C LYS A 416 2.92 13.77 5.92
N LEU A 417 2.30 12.66 5.55
CA LEU A 417 1.95 11.61 6.53
C LEU A 417 3.20 10.92 7.09
N ILE A 418 4.19 10.65 6.25
CA ILE A 418 5.46 10.04 6.70
C ILE A 418 6.17 10.93 7.71
N ALA A 419 6.14 12.25 7.52
CA ALA A 419 6.70 13.19 8.49
C ALA A 419 5.95 13.23 9.83
N TRP A 420 4.64 12.91 9.87
CA TRP A 420 3.89 12.80 11.13
C TRP A 420 4.22 11.54 11.93
N GLY A 421 4.62 10.46 11.25
CA GLY A 421 5.08 9.24 11.91
C GLY A 421 6.55 9.25 12.29
N ASP A 422 7.32 10.28 11.92
CA ASP A 422 8.75 10.33 12.17
C ASP A 422 9.07 10.36 13.67
N GLY A 423 9.64 9.26 14.16
CA GLY A 423 10.00 9.10 15.58
C GLY A 423 8.85 8.75 16.51
N GLY A 424 7.64 8.55 15.98
CA GLY A 424 6.56 7.90 16.70
C GLY A 424 6.78 6.39 16.84
N PRO A 425 6.07 5.73 17.77
CA PRO A 425 6.10 4.27 17.91
C PRO A 425 5.36 3.53 16.77
N SER A 426 4.44 4.21 16.07
CA SER A 426 3.69 3.64 14.94
C SER A 426 4.46 3.73 13.63
N GLN A 427 4.26 2.75 12.76
CA GLN A 427 4.88 2.73 11.42
C GLN A 427 3.99 3.39 10.38
N VAL A 428 4.61 3.95 9.33
CA VAL A 428 3.87 4.52 8.20
C VAL A 428 4.11 3.70 6.95
N CYS A 429 3.05 3.12 6.42
CA CYS A 429 3.03 2.45 5.13
C CYS A 429 2.23 3.28 4.12
N VAL A 430 2.67 3.27 2.86
CA VAL A 430 1.93 3.96 1.80
C VAL A 430 1.20 2.94 0.94
N MET A 431 -0.12 3.12 0.82
CA MET A 431 -0.96 2.29 -0.02
C MET A 431 -1.15 2.94 -1.38
N GLY A 432 -0.70 2.26 -2.42
CA GLY A 432 -0.91 2.64 -3.80
C GLY A 432 -2.02 1.81 -4.44
N ASN A 433 -2.79 2.43 -5.32
CA ASN A 433 -3.64 1.65 -6.23
C ASN A 433 -2.76 0.90 -7.22
N VAL A 434 -3.17 -0.31 -7.59
CA VAL A 434 -2.52 -1.08 -8.64
C VAL A 434 -2.53 -0.26 -9.93
N LEU A 435 -1.32 0.00 -10.43
CA LEU A 435 -1.10 0.75 -11.66
C LEU A 435 -1.06 -0.23 -12.84
N PRO A 436 -1.54 0.17 -14.02
CA PRO A 436 -1.50 -0.67 -15.22
C PRO A 436 -0.07 -0.85 -15.79
N SER A 437 0.95 -0.22 -15.19
CA SER A 437 2.34 -0.29 -15.65
C SER A 437 3.25 -0.75 -14.51
N PRO A 438 4.04 -1.82 -14.70
CA PRO A 438 5.04 -2.25 -13.74
C PRO A 438 6.14 -1.20 -13.48
N VAL A 439 6.52 -0.43 -14.52
CA VAL A 439 7.51 0.65 -14.41
C VAL A 439 7.03 1.71 -13.42
N LYS A 440 5.77 2.16 -13.59
CA LYS A 440 5.18 3.11 -12.63
C LYS A 440 5.11 2.51 -11.25
N LEU A 441 4.71 1.24 -11.13
CA LEU A 441 4.61 0.61 -9.81
C LEU A 441 5.97 0.64 -9.08
N VAL A 442 7.06 0.34 -9.79
CA VAL A 442 8.42 0.44 -9.27
C VAL A 442 8.77 1.88 -8.86
N ASP A 443 8.44 2.89 -9.68
CA ASP A 443 8.69 4.30 -9.34
C ASP A 443 7.95 4.75 -8.08
N PHE A 444 6.72 4.28 -7.91
CA PHE A 444 5.90 4.59 -6.74
C PHE A 444 6.46 3.92 -5.48
N VAL A 445 6.82 2.64 -5.54
CA VAL A 445 7.47 1.95 -4.43
C VAL A 445 8.81 2.59 -4.09
N GLU A 446 9.58 3.01 -5.09
CA GLU A 446 10.82 3.75 -4.84
C GLU A 446 10.56 5.12 -4.22
N ALA A 447 9.49 5.81 -4.63
CA ALA A 447 9.09 7.07 -4.05
C ALA A 447 8.77 6.92 -2.55
N THR A 448 8.03 5.89 -2.14
CA THR A 448 7.73 5.65 -0.71
C THR A 448 9.01 5.43 0.09
N ARG A 449 9.98 4.69 -0.45
CA ARG A 449 11.29 4.47 0.18
C ARG A 449 12.12 5.73 0.28
N SER A 450 12.16 6.53 -0.78
CA SER A 450 12.91 7.81 -0.80
C SER A 450 12.37 8.82 0.22
N LEU A 451 11.09 8.72 0.55
CA LEU A 451 10.43 9.54 1.57
C LEU A 451 10.57 8.96 2.99
N GLY A 452 10.94 7.68 3.11
CA GLY A 452 11.25 7.04 4.38
C GLY A 452 10.12 6.23 5.00
N ALA A 453 9.11 5.87 4.21
CA ALA A 453 8.08 4.93 4.65
C ALA A 453 8.70 3.61 5.13
N ASP A 454 8.04 3.00 6.12
CA ASP A 454 8.43 1.71 6.69
C ASP A 454 7.87 0.53 5.87
N GLY A 455 6.99 0.83 4.92
CA GLY A 455 6.42 -0.17 4.02
C GLY A 455 5.52 0.39 2.93
N PHE A 456 5.01 -0.51 2.11
CA PHE A 456 3.98 -0.22 1.12
C PHE A 456 2.96 -1.35 1.04
N THR A 457 1.75 -0.99 0.63
CA THR A 457 0.68 -1.95 0.33
C THR A 457 0.09 -1.69 -1.04
N LEU A 458 -0.35 -2.77 -1.72
CA LEU A 458 -0.99 -2.70 -3.02
C LEU A 458 -2.49 -2.95 -2.89
N TYR A 459 -3.31 -1.99 -3.36
CA TYR A 459 -4.76 -2.12 -3.42
C TYR A 459 -5.25 -2.12 -4.89
N ALA A 460 -6.00 -3.09 -5.38
CA ALA A 460 -6.32 -4.38 -4.79
C ALA A 460 -5.86 -5.50 -5.73
N TYR A 461 -5.67 -6.69 -5.17
CA TYR A 461 -5.39 -7.91 -5.91
C TYR A 461 -6.42 -8.14 -7.04
N SER A 462 -5.95 -8.49 -8.25
CA SER A 462 -6.79 -8.58 -9.45
C SER A 462 -6.55 -9.83 -10.33
N GLY A 463 -5.94 -10.89 -9.76
CA GLY A 463 -5.72 -12.18 -10.42
C GLY A 463 -4.48 -12.23 -11.30
N THR A 464 -4.56 -12.95 -12.43
CA THR A 464 -3.42 -13.32 -13.28
C THR A 464 -2.48 -12.18 -13.66
N GLU A 465 -3.01 -11.05 -14.11
CA GLU A 465 -2.17 -9.90 -14.50
C GLU A 465 -1.40 -9.31 -13.32
N PHE A 466 -2.02 -9.28 -12.14
CA PHE A 466 -1.36 -8.85 -10.93
C PHE A 466 -0.20 -9.79 -10.58
N ASP A 467 -0.43 -11.10 -10.66
CA ASP A 467 0.56 -12.14 -10.37
C ASP A 467 1.73 -12.16 -11.38
N GLU A 468 1.41 -12.31 -12.66
CA GLU A 468 2.39 -12.63 -13.72
C GLU A 468 3.11 -11.40 -14.26
N VAL A 469 2.51 -10.21 -14.15
CA VAL A 469 3.07 -8.98 -14.72
C VAL A 469 3.59 -8.06 -13.62
N LEU A 470 2.72 -7.70 -12.66
CA LEU A 470 3.07 -6.69 -11.66
C LEU A 470 4.00 -7.24 -10.58
N LEU A 471 3.62 -8.33 -9.92
CA LEU A 471 4.45 -8.91 -8.86
C LEU A 471 5.78 -9.44 -9.41
N ALA A 472 5.74 -10.11 -10.56
CA ALA A 472 6.94 -10.61 -11.24
C ALA A 472 7.94 -9.51 -11.59
N ALA A 473 7.46 -8.32 -11.98
CA ALA A 473 8.34 -7.17 -12.23
C ALA A 473 9.03 -6.68 -10.95
N LEU A 474 8.29 -6.57 -9.84
CA LEU A 474 8.87 -6.15 -8.56
C LEU A 474 9.94 -7.14 -8.07
N ARG A 475 9.70 -8.45 -8.24
CA ARG A 475 10.63 -9.51 -7.82
C ARG A 475 11.98 -9.48 -8.55
N LYS A 476 12.06 -8.89 -9.75
CA LYS A 476 13.33 -8.71 -10.46
C LYS A 476 14.29 -7.77 -9.71
N GLY A 477 13.78 -6.84 -8.90
CA GLY A 477 14.61 -5.89 -8.16
C GLY A 477 14.08 -5.51 -6.80
N ILE A 478 13.09 -4.60 -6.78
CA ILE A 478 12.68 -3.88 -5.59
C ILE A 478 12.15 -4.80 -4.47
N THR A 479 11.62 -5.99 -4.80
CA THR A 479 11.22 -7.06 -3.85
C THR A 479 12.01 -8.37 -4.04
N ARG A 480 13.19 -8.31 -4.66
CA ARG A 480 14.03 -9.49 -4.95
C ARG A 480 14.42 -10.31 -3.73
N GLU A 481 14.73 -9.65 -2.63
CA GLU A 481 15.08 -10.33 -1.38
C GLU A 481 13.87 -10.39 -0.47
N ASP A 482 13.72 -11.53 0.21
CA ASP A 482 12.72 -11.70 1.24
C ASP A 482 13.02 -10.80 2.45
N THR A 483 11.97 -10.31 3.08
CA THR A 483 12.08 -9.48 4.28
C THR A 483 10.89 -9.70 5.20
N VAL A 484 11.04 -9.28 6.44
CA VAL A 484 9.97 -9.24 7.43
C VAL A 484 9.63 -7.79 7.82
N PRO A 485 8.38 -7.50 8.21
CA PRO A 485 7.99 -6.18 8.66
C PRO A 485 8.73 -5.78 9.95
N ALA A 486 9.07 -4.49 10.06
CA ALA A 486 9.83 -3.98 11.19
C ALA A 486 9.10 -4.13 12.54
N TYR A 487 7.77 -4.24 12.56
CA TYR A 487 7.03 -4.41 13.82
C TYR A 487 7.27 -5.77 14.50
N LEU A 488 7.88 -6.73 13.80
CA LEU A 488 8.30 -8.01 14.37
C LEU A 488 9.75 -7.98 14.87
N ASN A 489 10.46 -6.86 14.76
CA ASN A 489 11.85 -6.75 15.19
C ASN A 489 11.98 -6.80 16.72
N PRO A 490 13.20 -7.02 17.24
CA PRO A 490 13.51 -6.65 18.61
C PRO A 490 13.33 -5.14 18.81
N GLU A 491 13.08 -4.74 20.04
CA GLU A 491 13.11 -3.34 20.44
C GLU A 491 14.53 -2.77 20.27
N VAL A 492 14.62 -1.70 19.47
CA VAL A 492 15.84 -0.93 19.29
C VAL A 492 15.54 0.53 19.53
N ARG A 493 16.26 1.14 20.47
CA ARG A 493 16.08 2.54 20.85
C ARG A 493 17.30 3.37 20.45
N PHE A 494 17.04 4.54 19.86
CA PHE A 494 18.05 5.50 19.42
C PHE A 494 17.87 6.84 20.15
N ASP A 495 18.73 7.11 21.12
CA ASP A 495 18.73 8.36 21.90
C ASP A 495 19.84 9.30 21.41
N PHE A 496 19.47 10.32 20.67
CA PHE A 496 20.39 11.33 20.13
C PHE A 496 20.74 12.36 21.21
N LYS A 497 22.04 12.60 21.46
CA LYS A 497 22.51 13.61 22.43
C LYS A 497 22.56 15.00 21.80
N GLY A 498 22.27 16.04 22.60
CA GLY A 498 22.38 17.44 22.17
C GLY A 498 21.22 17.95 21.31
N LEU A 499 20.09 17.23 21.33
CA LEU A 499 18.84 17.62 20.67
C LEU A 499 18.33 18.95 21.21
N ALA A 500 18.27 19.98 20.37
CA ALA A 500 17.32 21.06 20.59
C ALA A 500 15.92 20.49 20.32
N PRO A 501 14.95 20.59 21.25
CA PRO A 501 13.60 20.08 21.05
C PRO A 501 12.82 21.01 20.11
N SER A 502 13.21 21.12 18.84
CA SER A 502 12.31 21.61 17.79
C SER A 502 11.56 20.40 17.24
N PHE A 503 10.55 19.97 18.00
CA PHE A 503 9.55 19.03 17.50
C PHE A 503 8.97 19.61 16.19
N PRO A 504 8.83 18.84 15.09
CA PRO A 504 8.77 17.37 15.03
C PRO A 504 10.02 16.69 14.45
N ARG A 505 11.18 17.36 14.31
CA ARG A 505 12.32 16.80 13.55
C ARG A 505 13.64 16.84 14.32
N VAL A 506 14.42 15.76 14.22
CA VAL A 506 15.82 15.76 14.67
C VAL A 506 16.67 16.47 13.63
N ALA A 507 17.03 17.72 13.88
CA ALA A 507 17.83 18.53 12.96
C ALA A 507 19.20 18.89 13.52
N PHE A 508 20.23 18.77 12.68
CA PHE A 508 21.62 19.08 13.00
C PHE A 508 22.26 19.96 11.93
N ARG A 509 23.32 20.68 12.32
CA ARG A 509 24.15 21.43 11.37
C ARG A 509 25.01 20.46 10.57
N GLU A 510 25.34 20.85 9.35
CA GLU A 510 26.36 20.17 8.56
C GLU A 510 27.68 20.04 9.34
N SER A 511 28.28 18.86 9.27
CA SER A 511 29.51 18.49 9.99
C SER A 511 29.46 18.62 11.52
N GLN A 512 28.29 18.84 12.12
CA GLN A 512 28.13 18.82 13.58
C GLN A 512 28.40 17.40 14.10
N PRO A 513 29.23 17.23 15.16
CA PRO A 513 29.38 15.95 15.82
C PRO A 513 28.05 15.49 16.43
N ILE A 514 27.58 14.31 16.04
CA ILE A 514 26.34 13.72 16.56
C ILE A 514 26.72 12.44 17.32
N SER A 515 26.33 12.35 18.59
CA SER A 515 26.48 11.15 19.40
C SER A 515 25.12 10.54 19.71
N VAL A 516 25.01 9.22 19.56
CA VAL A 516 23.76 8.49 19.73
C VAL A 516 23.98 7.30 20.65
N ASN A 517 23.13 7.16 21.67
CA ASN A 517 23.08 5.92 22.44
C ASN A 517 22.09 4.97 21.74
N VAL A 518 22.57 3.78 21.39
CA VAL A 518 21.78 2.71 20.78
C VAL A 518 21.57 1.64 21.83
N THR A 519 20.31 1.31 22.12
CA THR A 519 19.93 0.21 23.01
C THR A 519 19.27 -0.88 22.19
N LEU A 520 19.67 -2.14 22.41
CA LEU A 520 19.05 -3.34 21.83
C LEU A 520 18.55 -4.23 22.97
N SER A 521 17.28 -4.62 22.92
CA SER A 521 16.68 -5.60 23.82
C SER A 521 16.15 -6.80 23.01
N THR A 522 15.79 -7.90 23.70
CA THR A 522 15.13 -9.05 23.07
C THR A 522 13.60 -8.98 23.19
N GLN A 523 13.04 -7.86 23.63
CA GLN A 523 11.59 -7.64 23.63
C GLN A 523 11.10 -7.42 22.20
N SER A 524 9.91 -7.92 21.87
CA SER A 524 9.33 -7.81 20.54
C SER A 524 7.82 -8.02 20.60
N ASN A 525 7.09 -7.48 19.62
CA ASN A 525 5.69 -7.82 19.37
C ASN A 525 5.53 -9.19 18.69
N GLY A 526 6.62 -9.85 18.30
CA GLY A 526 6.59 -11.16 17.67
C GLY A 526 6.13 -12.28 18.62
N ARG A 527 5.40 -13.27 18.06
CA ARG A 527 4.88 -14.45 18.78
C ARG A 527 5.97 -15.28 19.47
N LYS A 528 7.17 -15.34 18.88
CA LYS A 528 8.27 -16.18 19.36
C LYS A 528 9.20 -15.37 20.27
N PRO A 529 9.47 -15.83 21.50
CA PRO A 529 10.43 -15.17 22.37
C PRO A 529 11.85 -15.27 21.79
N ILE A 530 12.53 -14.13 21.74
CA ILE A 530 13.90 -14.00 21.24
C ILE A 530 14.87 -14.44 22.36
N GLY A 531 15.76 -15.38 22.06
CA GLY A 531 16.81 -15.83 22.98
C GLY A 531 18.11 -15.05 22.84
N ARG A 532 18.38 -14.51 21.64
CA ARG A 532 19.55 -13.68 21.35
C ARG A 532 19.28 -12.79 20.14
N ALA A 533 19.73 -11.54 20.19
CA ALA A 533 19.71 -10.62 19.05
C ALA A 533 21.12 -10.08 18.81
N LYS A 534 21.67 -10.28 17.61
CA LYS A 534 22.96 -9.72 17.20
C LYS A 534 22.76 -8.81 16.00
N GLY A 535 23.31 -7.60 16.03
CA GLY A 535 23.17 -6.64 14.95
C GLY A 535 24.41 -5.78 14.71
N ARG A 536 24.48 -5.22 13.51
CA ARG A 536 25.44 -4.18 13.11
C ARG A 536 24.73 -2.84 13.11
N ILE A 537 25.33 -1.86 13.76
CA ILE A 537 24.87 -0.48 13.77
C ILE A 537 25.48 0.22 12.56
N GLU A 538 24.62 0.76 11.72
CA GLU A 538 24.97 1.39 10.45
C GLU A 538 24.26 2.74 10.34
N LEU A 539 24.86 3.65 9.57
CA LEU A 539 24.22 4.87 9.11
C LEU A 539 23.75 4.64 7.68
N GLU A 540 22.50 4.98 7.39
CA GLU A 540 21.88 4.81 6.08
C GLU A 540 21.28 6.12 5.54
N THR A 541 21.14 6.21 4.22
CA THR A 541 20.18 7.13 3.61
C THR A 541 18.75 6.67 3.91
N VAL A 542 17.76 7.52 3.64
CA VAL A 542 16.34 7.20 3.88
C VAL A 542 15.85 5.99 3.06
N SER A 543 16.40 5.80 1.85
CA SER A 543 16.11 4.64 1.00
C SER A 543 16.74 3.34 1.50
N GLY A 544 17.69 3.41 2.44
CA GLY A 544 18.39 2.26 3.01
C GLY A 544 19.79 2.01 2.41
N GLU A 545 20.39 3.00 1.74
CA GLU A 545 21.80 2.91 1.33
C GLU A 545 22.70 3.02 2.54
N ARG A 546 23.61 2.07 2.76
CA ARG A 546 24.62 2.18 3.80
C ARG A 546 25.62 3.29 3.47
N VAL A 547 25.64 4.32 4.33
CA VAL A 547 26.60 5.43 4.32
C VAL A 547 27.85 5.06 5.14
N ALA A 548 27.68 4.46 6.33
CA ALA A 548 28.81 4.07 7.19
C ALA A 548 28.46 2.85 8.06
N ALA A 549 29.45 1.99 8.36
CA ALA A 549 29.33 1.09 9.52
C ALA A 549 29.92 1.77 10.75
N LEU A 550 29.25 1.56 11.88
CA LEU A 550 29.58 2.24 13.13
C LEU A 550 30.06 1.24 14.19
N SER A 551 29.31 0.17 14.45
CA SER A 551 29.68 -0.85 15.45
C SER A 551 28.86 -2.14 15.29
N GLU A 552 29.12 -3.14 16.15
CA GLU A 552 28.22 -4.26 16.41
C GLU A 552 27.57 -4.11 17.81
N ILE A 553 26.42 -4.74 18.00
CA ILE A 553 25.68 -4.79 19.27
C ILE A 553 25.00 -6.16 19.40
N GLU A 554 24.94 -6.67 20.62
CA GLU A 554 24.35 -7.98 20.89
C GLU A 554 23.64 -8.00 22.25
N ALA A 555 22.43 -8.54 22.30
CA ALA A 555 21.61 -8.63 23.49
C ALA A 555 21.11 -10.06 23.74
N SER A 556 20.94 -10.39 25.02
CA SER A 556 20.19 -11.55 25.52
C SER A 556 19.06 -11.09 26.46
N PRO A 557 18.09 -11.95 26.80
CA PRO A 557 17.00 -11.61 27.73
C PRO A 557 17.49 -11.10 29.08
N GLU A 558 18.60 -11.65 29.58
CA GLU A 558 19.21 -11.27 30.86
C GLU A 558 20.14 -10.05 30.73
N HIS A 559 20.62 -9.76 29.52
CA HIS A 559 21.59 -8.71 29.25
C HIS A 559 21.17 -7.88 28.02
N PRO A 560 20.27 -6.91 28.18
CA PRO A 560 20.07 -5.86 27.19
C PRO A 560 21.39 -5.11 26.96
N ALA A 561 21.66 -4.71 25.72
CA ALA A 561 22.89 -4.02 25.37
C ALA A 561 22.65 -2.55 25.08
N ALA A 562 23.60 -1.70 25.47
CA ALA A 562 23.61 -0.29 25.15
C ALA A 562 25.02 0.13 24.73
N LEU A 563 25.12 0.93 23.68
CA LEU A 563 26.39 1.46 23.16
C LEU A 563 26.23 2.93 22.75
N SER A 564 27.23 3.75 23.03
CA SER A 564 27.32 5.11 22.49
C SER A 564 28.16 5.10 21.22
N VAL A 565 27.61 5.61 20.11
CA VAL A 565 28.31 5.74 18.84
C VAL A 565 28.33 7.20 18.39
N THR A 566 29.40 7.60 17.73
CA THR A 566 29.53 8.92 17.12
C THR A 566 29.38 8.78 15.61
N LEU A 567 28.51 9.60 15.01
CA LEU A 567 28.31 9.60 13.56
C LEU A 567 29.48 10.30 12.87
N PRO A 568 29.85 9.89 11.64
CA PRO A 568 30.79 10.63 10.83
C PRO A 568 30.25 12.03 10.51
N PRO A 569 31.10 13.00 10.13
CA PRO A 569 30.64 14.30 9.64
C PRO A 569 29.65 14.12 8.49
N LEU A 570 28.44 14.65 8.65
CA LEU A 570 27.37 14.52 7.66
C LEU A 570 27.25 15.80 6.83
N THR A 571 27.11 15.62 5.53
CA THR A 571 26.70 16.68 4.61
C THR A 571 25.20 16.86 4.65
N LYS A 572 24.72 17.98 4.10
CA LYS A 572 23.29 18.25 3.95
C LYS A 572 22.52 17.05 3.36
N GLY A 573 21.44 16.65 4.02
CA GLY A 573 20.65 15.48 3.62
C GLY A 573 19.73 14.97 4.72
N ILE A 574 19.07 13.85 4.47
CA ILE A 574 18.27 13.13 5.44
C ILE A 574 18.84 11.72 5.57
N TYR A 575 19.07 11.27 6.80
CA TYR A 575 19.68 9.98 7.12
C TYR A 575 18.86 9.23 8.17
N ARG A 576 19.13 7.94 8.35
CA ARG A 576 18.64 7.13 9.47
C ARG A 576 19.79 6.32 10.05
N MET A 577 19.79 6.11 11.35
CA MET A 577 20.55 4.99 11.91
C MET A 577 19.75 3.71 11.71
N ALA A 578 20.46 2.61 11.52
CA ALA A 578 19.87 1.30 11.38
C ALA A 578 20.64 0.24 12.18
N VAL A 579 19.93 -0.78 12.62
CA VAL A 579 20.50 -2.01 13.18
C VAL A 579 20.06 -3.18 12.31
N HIS A 580 21.00 -3.76 11.58
CA HIS A 580 20.79 -4.93 10.72
C HIS A 580 21.39 -6.16 11.37
N GLY A 581 20.63 -7.24 11.50
CA GLY A 581 21.10 -8.36 12.30
C GLY A 581 20.34 -9.66 12.14
N THR A 582 20.62 -10.58 13.06
CA THR A 582 19.98 -11.89 13.15
C THR A 582 19.45 -12.10 14.57
N LEU A 583 18.22 -12.58 14.64
CA LEU A 583 17.58 -13.07 15.83
C LEU A 583 17.79 -14.57 15.90
N THR A 584 18.09 -15.07 17.10
CA THR A 584 17.97 -16.48 17.45
C THR A 584 16.86 -16.60 18.47
N PHE A 585 15.82 -17.34 18.13
CA PHE A 585 14.69 -17.58 19.02
C PHE A 585 15.02 -18.68 20.04
N LYS A 586 14.22 -18.81 21.10
CA LYS A 586 14.42 -19.88 22.11
C LYS A 586 14.32 -21.30 21.56
N ASP A 587 13.68 -21.48 20.39
CA ASP A 587 13.61 -22.75 19.66
C ASP A 587 14.83 -22.98 18.73
N ASN A 588 15.87 -22.14 18.82
CA ASN A 588 17.06 -22.10 17.96
C ASN A 588 16.81 -21.76 16.49
N SER A 589 15.56 -21.47 16.08
CA SER A 589 15.32 -20.91 14.75
C SER A 589 15.91 -19.50 14.64
N THR A 590 16.34 -19.13 13.44
CA THR A 590 16.96 -17.82 13.18
C THR A 590 16.19 -17.01 12.16
N ARG A 591 16.22 -15.67 12.29
CA ARG A 591 15.60 -14.76 11.34
C ARG A 591 16.36 -13.45 11.25
N ALA A 592 16.51 -12.90 10.06
CA ALA A 592 17.08 -11.56 9.89
C ALA A 592 16.14 -10.46 10.40
N PHE A 593 16.70 -9.34 10.88
CA PHE A 593 15.93 -8.16 11.27
C PHE A 593 16.63 -6.88 10.82
N ALA A 594 15.86 -5.80 10.65
CA ALA A 594 16.35 -4.48 10.31
C ALA A 594 15.49 -3.41 10.99
N ALA A 595 16.02 -2.75 12.01
CA ALA A 595 15.34 -1.68 12.76
C ALA A 595 15.99 -0.33 12.44
N ARG A 596 15.19 0.74 12.35
CA ARG A 596 15.69 2.07 11.96
C ARG A 596 15.24 3.15 12.94
N SER A 597 16.07 4.16 13.11
CA SER A 597 15.75 5.35 13.90
C SER A 597 14.74 6.25 13.18
N ARG A 598 14.28 7.31 13.86
CA ARG A 598 13.74 8.52 13.23
C ARG A 598 14.72 9.16 12.24
N PHE A 599 14.22 10.07 11.42
CA PHE A 599 15.03 10.82 10.46
C PHE A 599 16.03 11.74 11.16
N ILE A 600 17.21 11.85 10.57
CA ILE A 600 18.29 12.75 10.95
C ILE A 600 18.39 13.78 9.83
N HIS A 601 17.85 14.97 10.07
CA HIS A 601 17.90 16.07 9.11
C HIS A 601 19.19 16.86 9.30
N VAL A 602 20.01 16.93 8.26
CA VAL A 602 21.25 17.72 8.27
C VAL A 602 21.08 18.88 7.30
N GLN A 603 21.18 20.11 7.81
CA GLN A 603 20.93 21.32 7.04
C GLN A 603 21.76 22.53 7.50
N ASP A 604 21.72 23.60 6.70
CA ASP A 604 22.34 24.89 7.04
C ASP A 604 21.50 25.63 8.10
N MET A 605 22.15 26.21 9.09
CA MET A 605 21.54 26.94 10.20
C MET A 605 20.75 28.17 9.81
N ALA A 606 21.14 28.85 8.73
CA ALA A 606 20.40 30.03 8.26
C ALA A 606 18.95 29.66 7.88
N LYS A 607 18.73 28.40 7.44
CA LYS A 607 17.41 27.87 7.10
C LYS A 607 16.63 27.28 8.27
N LEU A 608 17.31 26.76 9.30
CA LEU A 608 16.67 26.28 10.54
C LEU A 608 15.80 27.36 11.19
N MET A 609 16.19 28.63 11.08
CA MET A 609 15.44 29.77 11.65
C MET A 609 14.33 30.31 10.74
N THR A 610 14.36 30.04 9.43
CA THR A 610 13.37 30.55 8.46
C THR A 610 12.33 29.50 8.06
N ASP A 611 12.71 28.22 8.04
CA ASP A 611 11.83 27.12 7.63
C ASP A 611 10.85 26.68 8.73
N ASP A 612 11.07 27.10 9.98
CA ASP A 612 10.16 26.88 11.11
C ASP A 612 8.83 27.63 10.94
N LEU A 613 8.82 28.71 10.14
CA LEU A 613 7.60 29.47 9.80
C LEU A 613 7.07 29.15 8.38
N SER A 614 7.92 28.73 7.44
CA SER A 614 7.53 28.51 6.04
C SER A 614 7.09 27.08 5.73
N ALA A 615 7.66 26.07 6.40
CA ALA A 615 7.22 24.68 6.26
C ALA A 615 5.82 24.48 6.88
N LEU A 616 5.45 25.30 7.86
CA LEU A 616 4.10 25.41 8.39
C LEU A 616 3.19 26.28 7.51
N SER A 617 3.66 27.41 6.95
CA SER A 617 2.80 28.24 6.08
C SER A 617 2.41 27.54 4.77
N PHE A 618 3.28 26.69 4.21
CA PHE A 618 2.97 25.88 3.02
C PHE A 618 2.02 24.70 3.33
N LEU A 619 1.89 24.30 4.61
CA LEU A 619 1.00 23.23 5.07
C LEU A 619 -0.31 23.74 5.69
N LEU A 620 -0.44 25.05 5.94
CA LEU A 620 -1.60 25.70 6.56
C LEU A 620 -2.48 26.49 5.58
N GLU A 621 -2.16 26.54 4.28
CA GLU A 621 -3.09 27.08 3.29
C GLU A 621 -4.29 26.13 3.10
N ASN A 622 -5.33 26.38 3.88
CA ASN A 622 -6.70 25.92 3.63
C ASN A 622 -7.14 26.38 2.23
N PRO A 623 -7.55 25.48 1.31
CA PRO A 623 -8.20 25.88 0.07
C PRO A 623 -9.68 26.19 0.36
N THR A 624 -9.98 27.18 1.19
CA THR A 624 -11.37 27.66 1.38
C THR A 624 -11.53 29.17 1.20
N SER A 625 -10.53 29.87 0.68
CA SER A 625 -10.69 31.28 0.32
C SER A 625 -10.20 31.61 -1.10
N LYS A 626 -10.77 31.00 -2.13
CA LYS A 626 -10.85 31.65 -3.44
C LYS A 626 -12.25 31.53 -4.05
N LYS A 627 -12.91 32.69 -3.99
CA LYS A 627 -14.10 33.19 -4.68
C LYS A 627 -14.59 32.37 -5.88
N THR A 628 -15.89 32.08 -5.79
CA THR A 628 -16.88 31.91 -6.85
C THR A 628 -16.59 32.65 -8.17
N GLY A 629 -16.69 31.93 -9.29
CA GLY A 629 -16.86 32.44 -10.65
C GLY A 629 -17.26 31.29 -11.60
N PRO A 630 -18.28 31.43 -12.49
CA PRO A 630 -19.01 30.30 -13.05
C PRO A 630 -18.56 29.87 -14.47
N GLY A 631 -18.89 28.63 -14.84
CA GLY A 631 -19.11 28.18 -16.23
C GLY A 631 -18.17 27.06 -16.70
N THR A 632 -18.60 25.78 -16.71
CA THR A 632 -19.25 25.01 -17.81
C THR A 632 -18.35 24.61 -19.00
N PRO A 633 -18.59 23.46 -19.66
CA PRO A 633 -19.31 22.23 -19.27
C PRO A 633 -18.38 21.07 -18.90
#